data_AF-A0A959GAL7-F1
#
_entry.id   AF-A0A959GAL7-F1
#
_cell.length_a   1.000
_cell.length_b   1.000
_cell.length_c   1.000
_cell.angle_alpha   90.00
_cell.angle_beta   90.00
_cell.angle_gamma   90.00
#
_symmetry.space_group_name_H-M   'P 1'
#
loop_
_entity.id
_entity.type
_entity.pdbx_description
1 polymer ?
#
loop_
_entity_poly.entity_id
_entity_poly.type
_entity_poly.pdbx_seq_one_letter_code
_entity_poly.pdbx_strand_id
1 'polypeptide(L)'
;MAKSVFPLLLLALLFGEWSCQGRDGRQPPGRDEVFAVRDSMRSVLLLRIGQAQQEINRQVESMRNRAYDTDKATTRRLLLKITDAEKAYQELEQQAQLLAQDSLIGDWPMLQQETELLIIKVSRQLEVSF
;
A
#
# COMPACT_ATOMS: atom_id res chain seq x y z
N MET A 1 52.72 28.02 24.84
CA MET A 1 52.96 26.57 24.63
C MET A 1 51.64 25.92 24.26
N ALA A 2 51.33 25.87 22.95
CA ALA A 2 50.14 25.19 22.45
C ALA A 2 50.44 23.69 22.37
N LYS A 3 49.82 22.88 23.24
CA LYS A 3 49.92 21.42 23.18
C LYS A 3 48.97 20.93 22.10
N SER A 4 49.56 20.38 21.05
CA SER A 4 48.91 19.75 19.90
C SER A 4 47.95 18.63 20.33
N VAL A 5 46.65 18.90 20.28
CA VAL A 5 45.57 17.91 20.43
C VAL A 5 45.30 17.16 19.10
N PHE A 6 46.12 17.42 18.08
CA PHE A 6 45.86 16.99 16.70
C PHE A 6 46.10 15.51 16.33
N PRO A 7 46.90 14.67 17.03
CA PRO A 7 47.20 13.34 16.48
C PRO A 7 46.14 12.28 16.83
N LEU A 8 45.23 12.55 17.77
CA LEU A 8 44.20 11.57 18.20
C LEU A 8 42.95 11.56 17.31
N LEU A 9 42.66 12.67 16.62
CA LEU A 9 41.47 12.80 15.75
C LEU A 9 41.67 12.16 14.36
N LEU A 10 42.92 12.08 13.89
CA LEU A 10 43.25 11.45 12.60
C LEU A 10 43.26 9.92 12.67
N LEU A 11 43.45 9.34 13.85
CA LEU A 11 43.44 7.88 14.02
C LEU A 11 42.00 7.33 14.02
N ALA A 12 41.02 8.08 14.51
CA ALA A 12 39.61 7.66 14.51
C ALA A 12 38.99 7.62 13.10
N LEU A 13 39.53 8.39 12.15
CA LEU A 13 39.10 8.38 10.75
C LEU A 13 39.62 7.18 9.96
N LEU A 14 40.71 6.55 10.40
CA LEU A 14 41.31 5.40 9.71
C LEU A 14 40.76 4.04 10.18
N PHE A 15 40.00 3.99 11.29
CA PHE A 15 39.41 2.76 11.82
C PHE A 15 37.87 2.73 11.78
N GLY A 16 37.23 3.71 11.13
CA GLY A 16 35.77 3.80 11.01
C GLY A 16 35.13 2.88 9.95
N GLU A 17 35.93 2.16 9.16
CA GLU A 17 35.45 1.26 8.08
C GLU A 17 35.46 -0.22 8.50
N TRP A 18 35.58 -0.52 9.79
CA TRP A 18 35.37 -1.87 10.31
C TRP A 18 33.87 -2.14 10.49
N SER A 19 33.28 -2.55 9.37
CA SER A 19 32.31 -3.64 9.31
C SER A 19 31.04 -3.50 10.17
N CYS A 20 30.08 -2.70 9.69
CA CYS A 20 28.69 -3.18 9.63
C CYS A 20 28.58 -4.29 8.58
N GLN A 21 29.34 -5.38 8.74
CA GLN A 21 29.05 -6.62 8.03
C GLN A 21 27.77 -7.15 8.65
N GLY A 22 26.70 -7.23 7.85
CA GLY A 22 25.52 -7.98 8.24
C GLY A 22 25.96 -9.34 8.79
N ARG A 23 25.27 -9.82 9.82
CA ARG A 23 25.60 -11.02 10.62
C ARG A 23 25.89 -12.30 9.79
N ASP A 24 25.63 -12.25 8.49
CA ASP A 24 25.79 -13.32 7.49
C ASP A 24 26.66 -12.94 6.25
N GLY A 25 27.47 -11.87 6.31
CA GLY A 25 28.31 -11.44 5.17
C GLY A 25 27.54 -10.84 3.97
N ARG A 26 26.23 -10.62 4.13
CA ARG A 26 25.40 -9.95 3.13
C ARG A 26 25.58 -8.43 3.26
N GLN A 27 25.95 -7.80 2.16
CA GLN A 27 25.90 -6.36 2.03
C GLN A 27 24.43 -5.91 2.18
N PRO A 28 24.13 -4.86 2.96
CA PRO A 28 22.77 -4.32 3.01
C PRO A 28 22.34 -3.93 1.60
N PRO A 29 21.06 -4.12 1.24
CA PRO A 29 20.58 -3.84 -0.10
C PRO A 29 20.85 -2.37 -0.46
N GLY A 30 21.22 -2.15 -1.73
CA GLY A 30 21.42 -0.82 -2.26
C GLY A 30 20.12 -0.01 -2.25
N ARG A 31 20.24 1.32 -2.25
CA ARG A 31 19.08 2.23 -2.32
C ARG A 31 18.18 1.92 -3.52
N ASP A 32 18.77 1.64 -4.68
CA ASP A 32 18.04 1.35 -5.92
C ASP A 32 17.29 0.02 -5.86
N GLU A 33 17.86 -0.99 -5.18
CA GLU A 33 17.21 -2.29 -4.98
C GLU A 33 15.97 -2.16 -4.08
N VAL A 34 16.06 -1.37 -3.01
CA VAL A 34 14.93 -1.10 -2.11
C VAL A 34 13.80 -0.38 -2.84
N PHE A 35 14.13 0.62 -3.67
CA PHE A 35 13.12 1.32 -4.47
C PHE A 35 12.50 0.45 -5.55
N ALA A 36 13.28 -0.40 -6.23
CA ALA A 36 12.76 -1.31 -7.25
C ALA A 36 11.74 -2.30 -6.66
N VAL A 37 12.02 -2.87 -5.48
CA VAL A 37 11.08 -3.75 -4.78
C VAL A 37 9.82 -3.00 -4.38
N ARG A 38 9.97 -1.81 -3.77
CA ARG A 38 8.84 -0.93 -3.41
C ARG A 38 7.95 -0.63 -4.61
N ASP A 39 8.54 -0.21 -5.73
CA ASP A 39 7.79 0.21 -6.91
C ASP A 39 7.09 -0.98 -7.59
N SER A 40 7.70 -2.17 -7.56
CA SER A 40 7.07 -3.42 -7.97
C SER A 40 5.86 -3.75 -7.08
N MET A 41 6.02 -3.72 -5.76
CA MET A 41 4.93 -3.95 -4.81
C MET A 41 3.81 -2.93 -4.96
N ARG A 42 4.15 -1.65 -5.12
CA ARG A 42 3.20 -0.56 -5.42
C ARG A 42 2.38 -0.86 -6.66
N SER A 43 3.04 -1.30 -7.74
CA SER A 43 2.35 -1.63 -8.99
C SER A 43 1.35 -2.78 -8.79
N VAL A 44 1.73 -3.82 -8.05
CA VAL A 44 0.84 -4.94 -7.71
C VAL A 44 -0.36 -4.47 -6.89
N LEU A 45 -0.15 -3.66 -5.86
CA LEU A 45 -1.24 -3.14 -5.02
C LEU A 45 -2.22 -2.27 -5.81
N LEU A 46 -1.70 -1.37 -6.67
CA LEU A 46 -2.54 -0.53 -7.54
C LEU A 46 -3.36 -1.38 -8.52
N LEU A 47 -2.79 -2.45 -9.08
CA LEU A 47 -3.52 -3.38 -9.94
C LEU A 47 -4.67 -4.08 -9.18
N ARG A 48 -4.41 -4.56 -7.96
CA ARG A 48 -5.45 -5.21 -7.13
C ARG A 48 -6.55 -4.23 -6.72
N ILE A 49 -6.21 -2.98 -6.41
CA ILE A 49 -7.21 -1.93 -6.19
C ILE A 49 -8.07 -1.74 -7.44
N GLY A 50 -7.46 -1.63 -8.62
CA GLY A 50 -8.19 -1.48 -9.89
C GLY A 50 -9.14 -2.66 -10.17
N GLN A 51 -8.71 -3.89 -9.88
CA GLN A 51 -9.57 -5.07 -9.99
C GLN A 51 -10.76 -5.03 -9.03
N ALA A 52 -10.53 -4.64 -7.77
CA ALA A 52 -11.59 -4.48 -6.79
C ALA A 52 -12.60 -3.40 -7.20
N GLN A 53 -12.13 -2.24 -7.71
CA GLN A 53 -12.96 -1.17 -8.23
C GLN A 53 -13.83 -1.62 -9.42
N GLN A 54 -13.26 -2.39 -10.36
CA GLN A 54 -14.01 -2.96 -11.49
C GLN A 54 -15.10 -3.92 -11.02
N GLU A 55 -14.80 -4.78 -10.06
CA GLU A 55 -15.79 -5.72 -9.52
C GLU A 55 -16.91 -5.01 -8.77
N ILE A 56 -16.60 -3.95 -8.00
CA ILE A 56 -17.61 -3.08 -7.40
C ILE A 56 -18.55 -2.53 -8.48
N ASN A 57 -18.00 -1.95 -9.55
CA ASN A 57 -18.79 -1.38 -10.63
C ASN A 57 -19.73 -2.42 -11.25
N ARG A 58 -19.21 -3.63 -11.51
CA ARG A 58 -20.00 -4.76 -12.04
C ARG A 58 -21.16 -5.14 -11.11
N GLN A 59 -20.91 -5.24 -9.80
CA GLN A 59 -21.94 -5.60 -8.83
C GLN A 59 -22.97 -4.47 -8.66
N VAL A 60 -22.53 -3.22 -8.61
CA VAL A 60 -23.41 -2.04 -8.53
C VAL A 60 -24.34 -1.98 -9.73
N GLU A 61 -23.82 -2.16 -10.94
CA GLU A 61 -24.64 -2.20 -12.16
C GLU A 61 -25.68 -3.33 -12.10
N SER A 62 -25.26 -4.55 -11.72
CA SER A 62 -26.17 -5.68 -11.52
C SER A 62 -27.25 -5.41 -10.47
N MET A 63 -26.91 -4.74 -9.37
CA MET A 63 -27.87 -4.38 -8.32
C MET A 63 -28.84 -3.29 -8.77
N ARG A 64 -28.35 -2.27 -9.50
CA ARG A 64 -29.20 -1.19 -10.05
C ARG A 64 -30.21 -1.75 -11.04
N ASN A 65 -29.77 -2.61 -11.95
CA ASN A 65 -30.66 -3.26 -12.92
C ASN A 65 -31.76 -4.07 -12.20
N ARG A 66 -31.40 -4.89 -11.21
CA ARG A 66 -32.38 -5.63 -10.40
C ARG A 66 -33.34 -4.71 -9.66
N ALA A 67 -32.87 -3.57 -9.14
CA ALA A 67 -33.67 -2.66 -8.33
C ALA A 67 -34.88 -2.06 -9.09
N TYR A 68 -34.84 -2.03 -10.42
CA TYR A 68 -35.96 -1.59 -11.26
C TYR A 68 -37.08 -2.64 -11.42
N ASP A 69 -36.75 -3.92 -11.25
CA ASP A 69 -37.66 -5.05 -11.51
C ASP A 69 -38.21 -5.72 -10.24
N THR A 70 -37.85 -5.22 -9.05
CA THR A 70 -38.23 -5.85 -7.77
C THR A 70 -39.29 -5.06 -6.99
N ASP A 71 -39.82 -5.67 -5.93
CA ASP A 71 -40.66 -4.98 -4.96
C ASP A 71 -39.90 -3.88 -4.20
N LYS A 72 -40.66 -2.94 -3.62
CA LYS A 72 -40.11 -1.76 -2.93
C LYS A 72 -39.19 -2.09 -1.75
N ALA A 73 -39.42 -3.20 -1.03
CA ALA A 73 -38.58 -3.58 0.10
C ALA A 73 -37.23 -4.12 -0.39
N THR A 74 -37.23 -4.91 -1.47
CA THR A 74 -36.01 -5.41 -2.11
C THR A 74 -35.21 -4.28 -2.76
N THR A 75 -35.85 -3.35 -3.48
CA THR A 75 -35.20 -2.15 -4.03
C THR A 75 -34.47 -1.36 -2.95
N ARG A 76 -35.10 -1.14 -1.79
CA ARG A 76 -34.47 -0.42 -0.67
C ARG A 76 -33.22 -1.14 -0.15
N ARG A 77 -33.25 -2.47 -0.04
CA ARG A 77 -32.08 -3.26 0.39
C ARG A 77 -30.96 -3.19 -0.65
N LEU A 78 -31.28 -3.25 -1.94
CA LEU A 78 -30.29 -3.12 -3.02
C LEU A 78 -29.64 -1.74 -3.02
N LEU A 79 -30.41 -0.67 -2.83
CA LEU A 79 -29.85 0.68 -2.74
C LEU A 79 -28.88 0.84 -1.56
N LEU A 80 -29.16 0.25 -0.39
CA LEU A 80 -28.22 0.26 0.73
C LEU A 80 -26.91 -0.46 0.38
N LYS A 81 -27.00 -1.64 -0.24
CA LYS A 81 -25.81 -2.37 -0.71
C LYS A 81 -25.01 -1.59 -1.75
N ILE A 82 -25.68 -0.88 -2.65
CA ILE A 82 -25.04 0.02 -3.62
C ILE A 82 -24.29 1.14 -2.90
N THR A 83 -24.92 1.83 -1.95
CA THR A 83 -24.26 2.89 -1.17
C THR A 83 -23.02 2.36 -0.44
N ASP A 84 -23.10 1.18 0.16
CA ASP A 84 -21.96 0.60 0.86
C ASP A 84 -20.83 0.18 -0.11
N ALA A 85 -21.17 -0.29 -1.30
CA ALA A 85 -20.18 -0.60 -2.34
C ALA A 85 -19.52 0.68 -2.90
N GLU A 86 -20.29 1.75 -3.10
CA GLU A 86 -19.77 3.06 -3.53
C GLU A 86 -18.83 3.68 -2.49
N LYS A 87 -19.11 3.50 -1.19
CA LYS A 87 -18.16 3.90 -0.13
C LYS A 87 -16.86 3.11 -0.20
N ALA A 88 -16.94 1.79 -0.38
CA ALA A 88 -15.75 0.95 -0.53
C ALA A 88 -14.92 1.38 -1.76
N TYR A 89 -15.57 1.75 -2.87
CA TYR A 89 -14.91 2.31 -4.04
C TYR A 89 -14.14 3.59 -3.69
N GLN A 90 -14.76 4.50 -2.93
CA GLN A 90 -14.13 5.75 -2.51
C GLN A 90 -12.94 5.53 -1.58
N GLU A 91 -13.05 4.58 -0.63
CA GLU A 91 -11.92 4.17 0.24
C GLU A 91 -10.74 3.66 -0.61
N LEU A 92 -11.01 2.79 -1.59
CA LEU A 92 -10.00 2.25 -2.51
C LEU A 92 -9.35 3.34 -3.37
N GLU A 93 -10.15 4.28 -3.86
CA GLU A 93 -9.66 5.41 -4.66
C GLU A 93 -8.72 6.30 -3.84
N GLN A 94 -9.08 6.62 -2.60
CA GLN A 94 -8.21 7.37 -1.69
C GLN A 94 -6.91 6.62 -1.43
N GLN A 95 -6.98 5.31 -1.19
CA GLN A 95 -5.79 4.49 -0.97
C GLN A 95 -4.88 4.44 -2.20
N ALA A 96 -5.45 4.34 -3.41
CA ALA A 96 -4.69 4.40 -4.64
C ALA A 96 -3.97 5.74 -4.81
N GLN A 97 -4.62 6.86 -4.45
CA GLN A 97 -4.02 8.18 -4.47
C GLN A 97 -2.87 8.32 -3.46
N LEU A 98 -2.97 7.68 -2.30
CA LEU A 98 -1.88 7.63 -1.32
C LEU A 98 -0.70 6.79 -1.84
N LEU A 99 -0.97 5.62 -2.43
CA LEU A 99 0.07 4.76 -3.04
C LEU A 99 0.76 5.41 -4.24
N ALA A 100 0.03 6.19 -5.02
CA ALA A 100 0.57 6.90 -6.18
C ALA A 100 1.49 8.07 -5.80
N GLN A 101 1.39 8.58 -4.57
CA GLN A 101 2.31 9.61 -4.09
C GLN A 101 3.70 9.01 -3.84
N ASP A 102 4.73 9.72 -4.27
CA ASP A 102 6.12 9.27 -4.20
C ASP A 102 6.73 9.44 -2.78
N SER A 103 5.88 9.48 -1.75
CA SER A 103 6.25 9.91 -0.40
C SER A 103 6.84 8.78 0.45
N LEU A 104 8.06 9.06 0.91
CA LEU A 104 8.79 8.56 2.08
C LEU A 104 8.86 7.04 2.28
N ILE A 105 10.06 6.51 2.02
CA ILE A 105 10.51 5.12 2.32
C ILE A 105 10.08 4.63 3.71
N GLY A 106 9.94 5.54 4.70
CA GLY A 106 9.57 5.21 6.07
C GLY A 106 8.11 4.77 6.25
N ASP A 107 7.18 5.30 5.45
CA ASP A 107 5.75 5.03 5.61
C ASP A 107 5.27 3.86 4.73
N TRP A 108 6.14 3.37 3.84
CA TRP A 108 5.81 2.32 2.87
C TRP A 108 5.27 1.02 3.50
N PRO A 109 5.89 0.44 4.55
CA PRO A 109 5.38 -0.80 5.15
C PRO A 109 3.98 -0.64 5.75
N MET A 110 3.72 0.50 6.38
CA MET A 110 2.40 0.82 6.94
C MET A 110 1.37 0.97 5.83
N LEU A 111 1.70 1.75 4.78
CA LEU A 111 0.81 1.97 3.65
C LEU A 111 0.50 0.67 2.89
N GLN A 112 1.49 -0.21 2.73
CA GLN A 112 1.30 -1.55 2.18
C GLN A 112 0.30 -2.35 3.04
N GLN A 113 0.53 -2.41 4.35
CA GLN A 113 -0.32 -3.17 5.27
C GLN A 113 -1.76 -2.65 5.27
N GLU A 114 -1.96 -1.33 5.34
CA GLU A 114 -3.28 -0.70 5.29
C GLU A 114 -4.00 -1.03 3.98
N THR A 115 -3.28 -0.98 2.86
CA THR A 115 -3.83 -1.35 1.55
C THR A 115 -4.27 -2.80 1.51
N GLU A 116 -3.43 -3.73 2.00
CA GLU A 116 -3.76 -5.15 2.02
C GLU A 116 -4.99 -5.44 2.89
N LEU A 117 -5.09 -4.80 4.06
CA LEU A 117 -6.26 -4.91 4.94
C LEU A 117 -7.53 -4.36 4.28
N LEU A 118 -7.42 -3.23 3.58
CA LEU A 118 -8.54 -2.66 2.84
C LEU A 118 -9.01 -3.60 1.72
N ILE A 119 -8.09 -4.15 0.93
CA ILE A 119 -8.41 -5.13 -0.12
C ILE A 119 -9.12 -6.34 0.49
N ILE A 120 -8.63 -6.89 1.61
CA ILE A 120 -9.26 -8.03 2.30
C ILE A 120 -10.67 -7.67 2.79
N LYS A 121 -10.86 -6.48 3.36
CA LYS A 121 -12.17 -5.99 3.80
C LYS A 121 -13.15 -5.93 2.62
N VAL A 122 -12.72 -5.37 1.49
CA VAL A 122 -13.54 -5.24 0.28
C VAL A 122 -13.83 -6.61 -0.35
N SER A 123 -12.83 -7.49 -0.46
CA SER A 123 -13.00 -8.88 -0.89
C SER A 123 -14.10 -9.60 -0.11
N ARG A 124 -14.09 -9.46 1.22
CA ARG A 124 -15.13 -10.03 2.08
C ARG A 124 -16.50 -9.41 1.86
N GLN A 125 -16.58 -8.09 1.72
CA GLN A 125 -17.84 -7.38 1.46
C GLN A 125 -18.46 -7.79 0.11
N LEU A 126 -17.62 -8.03 -0.89
CA LEU A 126 -18.03 -8.40 -2.24
C LEU A 126 -18.15 -9.91 -2.46
N GLU A 127 -17.78 -10.72 -1.46
CA GLU A 127 -17.77 -12.19 -1.50
C GLU A 127 -16.87 -12.76 -2.64
N VAL A 128 -15.72 -12.13 -2.89
CA VAL A 128 -14.75 -12.48 -3.95
C VAL A 128 -13.30 -12.44 -3.46
N SER A 129 -12.38 -13.06 -4.18
CA SER A 129 -10.93 -13.02 -3.92
C SER A 129 -10.20 -12.29 -5.05
N PHE A 130 -9.25 -11.43 -4.70
CA PHE A 130 -8.40 -10.66 -5.63
C PHE A 130 -6.93 -11.01 -5.46
#